data_AF-A0A3M4RYY7-F1
#
_entry.id   AF-A0A3M4RYY7-F1
#
_cell.length_a   1.000
_cell.length_b   1.000
_cell.length_c   1.000
_cell.angle_alpha   90.00
_cell.angle_beta   90.00
_cell.angle_gamma   90.00
#
_symmetry.space_group_name_H-M   'P 1'
#
loop_
_entity.id
_entity.type
_entity.pdbx_description
1 polymer ?
#
loop_
_entity_poly.entity_id
_entity_poly.type
_entity_poly.pdbx_seq_one_letter_code
_entity_poly.pdbx_strand_id
1 'polypeptide(L)' 'LQVVARLKNQLDAGDQIARLGGDEFALLIDTRTAPARALQLAERITDVLAEPYWVDGESLLLGCSLGIAHSP' A
#
# COMPACT_ATOMS: atom_id res chain seq x y z
N LEU A 1 -9.29 -9.40 3.25
CA LEU A 1 -8.41 -9.95 2.19
C LEU A 1 -8.20 -8.98 1.03
N GLN A 2 -9.22 -8.27 0.55
CA GLN A 2 -9.12 -7.34 -0.60
C GLN A 2 -8.02 -6.27 -0.45
N VAL A 3 -7.90 -5.62 0.72
CA VAL A 3 -6.85 -4.61 0.99
C VAL A 3 -5.45 -5.19 0.77
N VAL A 4 -5.14 -6.36 1.35
CA VAL A 4 -3.83 -7.00 1.21
C VAL A 4 -3.57 -7.41 -0.24
N ALA A 5 -4.59 -7.89 -0.96
CA ALA A 5 -4.45 -8.24 -2.37
C ALA A 5 -4.13 -6.99 -3.22
N ARG A 6 -4.84 -5.89 -3.00
CA ARG A 6 -4.59 -4.60 -3.66
C ARG A 6 -3.19 -4.08 -3.38
N LEU A 7 -2.76 -4.09 -2.12
CA LEU A 7 -1.40 -3.69 -1.73
C LEU A 7 -0.34 -4.56 -2.42
N LYS A 8 -0.49 -5.89 -2.37
CA LYS A 8 0.46 -6.83 -3.01
C LYS A 8 0.57 -6.63 -4.53
N ASN A 9 -0.53 -6.26 -5.20
CA ASN A 9 -0.52 -5.99 -6.63
C ASN A 9 0.22 -4.71 -7.01
N GLN A 10 0.54 -3.83 -6.05
CA GLN A 10 1.33 -2.63 -6.29
C GLN A 10 2.85 -2.83 -6.06
N LEU A 11 3.25 -4.00 -5.55
CA LEU A 11 4.62 -4.31 -5.18
C LEU A 11 5.37 -4.96 -6.34
N ASP A 12 6.63 -4.56 -6.54
CA ASP A 12 7.51 -5.23 -7.48
C ASP A 12 8.21 -6.43 -6.83
N ALA A 13 8.87 -7.23 -7.65
CA ALA A 13 9.69 -8.34 -7.16
C ALA A 13 10.79 -7.83 -6.21
N GLY A 14 10.81 -8.37 -4.99
CA GLY A 14 11.79 -8.03 -3.95
C GLY A 14 11.23 -7.09 -2.87
N ASP A 15 10.17 -6.34 -3.16
CA ASP A 15 9.48 -5.55 -2.14
C ASP A 15 8.82 -6.48 -1.11
N GLN A 16 8.72 -6.00 0.14
CA GLN A 16 8.12 -6.75 1.23
C GLN A 16 6.92 -6.00 1.81
N ILE A 17 5.96 -6.76 2.31
CA ILE A 17 4.81 -6.25 3.06
C ILE A 17 4.63 -7.05 4.35
N ALA A 18 4.43 -6.34 5.45
CA ALA A 18 4.10 -6.91 6.74
C ALA A 18 2.88 -6.20 7.33
N ARG A 19 2.08 -6.94 8.10
CA ARG A 19 1.04 -6.36 8.95
C ARG A 19 1.65 -6.11 10.32
N LEU A 20 1.60 -4.87 10.80
CA LEU A 20 2.17 -4.49 12.10
C LEU A 20 1.21 -4.84 13.24
N GLY A 21 -0.08 -4.65 13.01
CA GLY A 21 -1.17 -4.87 13.96
C GLY A 21 -2.43 -4.21 13.44
N GLY A 22 -3.62 -4.61 13.92
CA GLY A 22 -4.87 -3.95 13.50
C GLY A 22 -5.00 -3.84 11.98
N ASP A 23 -5.24 -2.65 11.47
CA ASP A 23 -5.30 -2.29 10.06
C ASP A 23 -3.99 -1.66 9.51
N GLU A 24 -2.90 -1.71 10.29
CA GLU A 24 -1.62 -1.10 9.94
C GLU A 24 -0.69 -2.05 9.18
N PHE A 25 -0.10 -1.53 8.11
CA PHE A 25 0.83 -2.25 7.25
C PHE A 25 2.14 -1.48 7.07
N ALA A 26 3.24 -2.21 7.01
CA ALA A 26 4.54 -1.69 6.62
C ALA A 26 4.95 -2.27 5.28
N LEU A 27 5.43 -1.40 4.39
CA LEU A 27 6.00 -1.77 3.10
C LEU A 27 7.49 -1.44 3.13
N LEU A 28 8.32 -2.40 2.74
CA LEU A 28 9.75 -2.20 2.56
C LEU A 28 10.08 -2.30 1.08
N ILE A 29 10.61 -1.22 0.52
CA ILE A 29 10.87 -1.07 -0.91
C ILE A 29 12.30 -0.61 -1.15
N ASP A 30 12.92 -1.12 -2.21
CA ASP A 30 14.24 -0.67 -2.64
C ASP A 30 14.14 0.61 -3.47
N THR A 31 14.78 1.69 -3.02
CA THR A 31 14.79 3.00 -3.70
C THR A 31 16.17 3.43 -4.16
N ARG A 32 17.20 2.57 -4.04
CA ARG A 32 18.60 2.91 -4.31
C ARG A 32 18.84 3.45 -5.73
N THR A 33 18.14 2.88 -6.71
CA THR A 33 18.23 3.29 -8.13
C THR A 33 17.10 4.22 -8.57
N ALA A 34 16.11 4.45 -7.72
CA ALA A 34 14.92 5.24 -8.02
C ALA A 34 14.39 5.95 -6.76
N PRO A 35 14.97 7.09 -6.36
CA PRO A 35 14.61 7.77 -5.10
C PRO A 35 13.13 8.20 -5.02
N ALA A 36 12.51 8.52 -6.15
CA ALA A 36 11.10 8.91 -6.22
C ALA A 36 10.11 7.74 -6.10
N ARG A 37 10.59 6.49 -6.15
CA ARG A 37 9.75 5.29 -6.19
C ARG A 37 8.84 5.16 -4.97
N ALA A 38 9.31 5.57 -3.80
CA ALA A 38 8.51 5.55 -2.57
C ALA A 38 7.28 6.46 -2.64
N LEU A 39 7.48 7.70 -3.11
CA LEU A 39 6.39 8.66 -3.25
C LEU A 39 5.40 8.21 -4.31
N GLN A 40 5.88 7.77 -5.47
CA GLN A 40 5.04 7.26 -6.56
C GLN A 40 4.23 6.03 -6.14
N LEU A 41 4.83 5.13 -5.35
CA LEU A 41 4.09 3.99 -4.82
C LEU A 41 3.02 4.42 -3.81
N ALA A 42 3.33 5.39 -2.94
CA ALA A 42 2.36 5.92 -1.98
C ALA A 42 1.14 6.56 -2.66
N GLU A 43 1.35 7.33 -3.73
CA GLU A 43 0.28 7.91 -4.55
C GLU A 43 -0.59 6.80 -5.17
N ARG A 44 0.03 5.81 -5.83
CA ARG A 44 -0.72 4.67 -6.41
C ARG A 44 -1.50 3.88 -5.37
N ILE A 45 -0.91 3.61 -4.20
CA ILE A 45 -1.60 2.90 -3.12
C ILE A 45 -2.81 3.70 -2.65
N THR A 46 -2.68 5.02 -2.52
CA THR A 46 -3.79 5.88 -2.12
C THR A 46 -4.96 5.75 -3.10
N ASP A 47 -4.69 5.81 -4.41
CA ASP A 47 -5.71 5.69 -5.45
C ASP A 47 -6.38 4.32 -5.44
N VAL A 48 -5.59 3.25 -5.41
CA VAL A 48 -6.08 1.86 -5.46
C VAL A 48 -6.85 1.50 -4.19
N LEU A 49 -6.44 2.01 -3.03
CA LEU A 49 -7.17 1.78 -1.79
C LEU A 49 -8.44 2.63 -1.70
N ALA A 50 -8.58 3.71 -2.47
CA ALA A 50 -9.80 4.51 -2.54
C ALA A 50 -10.89 3.87 -3.42
N GLU A 51 -10.55 2.87 -4.26
CA GLU A 51 -11.55 2.14 -5.04
C GLU A 51 -12.56 1.41 -4.12
N PRO A 52 -13.85 1.28 -4.51
CA PRO A 52 -14.87 0.61 -3.72
C PRO A 52 -14.51 -0.83 -3.33
N TYR A 53 -14.80 -1.20 -2.08
CA TYR A 53 -14.74 -2.58 -1.59
C TYR A 53 -16.14 -3.15 -1.49
N TRP A 54 -16.31 -4.38 -1.98
CA TRP A 54 -17.58 -5.08 -1.89
C TRP A 54 -17.53 -6.07 -0.72
N VAL A 55 -18.39 -5.85 0.27
CA VAL A 55 -18.50 -6.70 1.47
C VAL A 55 -19.98 -6.98 1.70
N ASP A 56 -20.36 -8.25 1.68
CA ASP A 56 -21.74 -8.71 1.89
C ASP A 56 -22.79 -8.01 1.00
N GLY A 57 -22.40 -7.63 -0.23
CA GLY A 57 -23.27 -6.96 -1.20
C GLY A 57 -23.30 -5.43 -1.09
N GLU A 58 -22.69 -4.87 -0.06
CA GLU A 58 -22.58 -3.42 0.15
C GLU A 58 -21.22 -2.90 -0.33
N SER A 59 -21.21 -1.64 -0.79
CA SER A 59 -20.00 -0.94 -1.22
C SER A 59 -19.48 -0.06 -0.09
N LEU A 60 -18.23 -0.28 0.30
CA LEU A 60 -17.52 0.51 1.29
C LEU A 60 -16.37 1.29 0.65
N LEU A 61 -16.21 2.55 1.03
CA LEU A 61 -15.05 3.37 0.67
C LEU A 61 -14.12 3.44 1.88
N LEU A 62 -12.83 3.24 1.64
CA LEU A 62 -11.80 3.36 2.67
C LEU A 62 -10.92 4.58 2.38
N GLY A 63 -10.60 5.31 3.43
CA GLY A 63 -9.45 6.21 3.44
C GLY A 63 -8.23 5.50 4.00
N CYS A 64 -7.04 5.93 3.62
CA CYS A 64 -5.81 5.48 4.26
C CYS A 64 -4.86 6.65 4.47
N SER A 65 -4.00 6.52 5.47
CA SER A 65 -2.92 7.47 5.76
C SER A 65 -1.61 6.77 5.48
N LEU A 66 -0.66 7.48 4.85
CA LEU A 66 0.67 6.94 4.54
C LEU A 66 1.76 7.84 5.09
N GLY A 67 2.77 7.21 5.71
CA GLY A 67 4.03 7.85 6.10
C GLY A 67 5.19 7.24 5.31
N ILE A 68 6.11 8.08 4.84
CA ILE A 68 7.31 7.65 4.12
C ILE A 68 8.53 7.97 4.99
N ALA A 69 9.40 6.97 5.18
CA ALA A 69 10.67 7.11 5.87
C ALA A 69 11.79 6.54 5.01
N HIS A 70 12.95 7.19 5.00
CA HIS A 70 14.13 6.74 4.26
C HIS A 70 15.19 6.23 5.24
N SER A 71 15.79 5.09 4.91
CA SER A 71 17.05 4.67 5.54
C SER A 71 18.19 5.50 4.96
N PRO A 72 19.22 5.85 5.76
CA PRO A 72 20.50 6.30 5.23
C PRO A 72 21.15 5.25 4.32
#